data_AF-A0A9R0WSX5-F1
#
_entry.id   AF-A0A9R0WSX5-F1
#
_cell.length_a   1.000
_cell.length_b   1.000
_cell.length_c   1.000
_cell.angle_alpha   90.00
_cell.angle_beta   90.00
_cell.angle_gamma   90.00
#
_symmetry.space_group_name_H-M   'P 1'
#
loop_
_entity.id
_entity.type
_entity.pdbx_description
1 polymer ?
#
loop_
_entity_poly.entity_id
_entity_poly.type
_entity_poly.pdbx_seq_one_letter_code
_entity_poly.pdbx_strand_id
1 'polypeptide(L)'
;MAAPFFSTPFQPYVYQSQQGSVTAFQISGGDVQVLQVMVKSQDKLTAKPGTMCYMSGNIQMDNNYLPENDGGVWQWIFGKSITSTVFFNPGPDDGYVGISAPFPGRILPIDLANFGGELLCQADSFLCSVNDVSVTSSTVDQRPRNIEIGAEVG
;
A
#
# COMPACT_ATOMS: atom_id res chain seq x y z
N MET A 1 -35.46 2.91 23.88
CA MET A 1 -35.09 1.86 22.91
C MET A 1 -33.73 2.27 22.34
N ALA A 2 -32.64 1.83 22.96
CA ALA A 2 -31.29 2.12 22.48
C ALA A 2 -30.92 1.07 21.43
N ALA A 3 -30.41 1.49 20.28
CA ALA A 3 -29.90 0.59 19.25
C ALA A 3 -28.75 -0.26 19.83
N PRO A 4 -28.62 -1.54 19.45
CA PRO A 4 -27.55 -2.38 19.95
C PRO A 4 -26.22 -1.80 19.47
N PHE A 5 -25.36 -1.49 20.43
CA PHE A 5 -23.95 -1.17 20.23
C PHE A 5 -23.30 -2.31 19.45
N PHE A 6 -23.11 -2.14 18.15
CA PHE A 6 -22.15 -2.90 17.36
C PHE A 6 -20.73 -2.45 17.78
N SER A 7 -20.34 -2.73 19.03
CA SER A 7 -18.92 -2.80 19.36
C SER A 7 -18.48 -4.23 19.10
N THR A 8 -18.15 -4.55 17.86
CA THR A 8 -17.14 -5.60 17.70
C THR A 8 -15.90 -5.07 18.41
N PRO A 9 -15.33 -5.76 19.41
CA PRO A 9 -14.06 -5.34 19.96
C PRO A 9 -13.08 -5.35 18.79
N PHE A 10 -12.59 -4.18 18.47
CA PHE A 10 -11.54 -3.95 17.51
C PHE A 10 -10.40 -4.93 17.81
N GLN A 11 -10.29 -5.99 17.03
CA GLN A 11 -9.17 -6.91 17.16
C GLN A 11 -8.03 -6.31 16.33
N PRO A 12 -6.91 -5.92 16.95
CA PRO A 12 -5.74 -5.52 16.18
C PRO A 12 -5.37 -6.73 15.31
N TYR A 13 -5.46 -6.57 13.99
CA TYR A 13 -4.90 -7.56 13.08
C TYR A 13 -3.38 -7.49 13.22
N VAL A 14 -2.82 -8.36 14.06
CA VAL A 14 -1.38 -8.54 14.19
C VAL A 14 -0.96 -9.48 13.06
N TYR A 15 -0.44 -8.92 11.98
CA TYR A 15 0.12 -9.72 10.90
C TYR A 15 1.37 -10.45 11.42
N GLN A 16 1.35 -11.79 11.37
CA GLN A 16 2.50 -12.64 11.63
C GLN A 16 3.03 -13.17 10.30
N SER A 17 4.08 -12.54 9.74
CA SER A 17 4.79 -13.10 8.59
C SER A 17 5.76 -14.19 9.06
N GLN A 18 6.01 -15.20 8.22
CA GLN A 18 6.96 -16.28 8.53
C GLN A 18 8.44 -15.91 8.25
N GLN A 19 8.73 -14.65 7.87
CA GLN A 19 10.06 -14.22 7.40
C GLN A 19 10.63 -13.08 8.27
N GLY A 20 11.94 -13.15 8.54
CA GLY A 20 12.64 -12.58 9.71
C GLY A 20 12.68 -11.06 9.90
N SER A 21 11.96 -10.25 9.13
CA SER A 21 11.72 -8.84 9.48
C SER A 21 10.24 -8.51 9.33
N VAL A 22 9.46 -8.84 10.35
CA VAL A 22 8.07 -8.38 10.44
C VAL A 22 8.09 -6.91 10.85
N THR A 23 7.51 -6.06 10.00
CA THR A 23 7.23 -4.68 10.33
C THR A 23 5.89 -4.62 11.06
N ALA A 24 5.91 -4.17 12.31
CA ALA A 24 4.71 -4.09 13.12
C ALA A 24 3.79 -2.98 12.59
N PHE A 25 2.49 -3.27 12.53
CA PHE A 25 1.48 -2.29 12.15
C PHE A 25 0.16 -2.49 12.89
N GLN A 26 -0.67 -1.46 12.90
CA GLN A 26 -2.02 -1.47 13.46
C GLN A 26 -2.97 -0.72 12.53
N ILE A 27 -4.10 -1.31 12.17
CA ILE A 27 -5.15 -0.67 11.35
C ILE A 27 -6.31 -0.32 12.26
N SER A 28 -6.52 0.96 12.59
CA SER A 28 -7.58 1.44 13.49
C SER A 28 -8.75 2.07 12.73
N GLY A 29 -9.98 1.90 13.20
CA GLY A 29 -11.18 2.52 12.61
C GLY A 29 -12.18 1.52 12.01
N GLY A 30 -13.42 1.98 11.81
CA GLY A 30 -14.53 1.20 11.28
C GLY A 30 -14.72 1.41 9.78
N ASP A 31 -15.49 2.43 9.42
CA ASP A 31 -15.81 2.79 8.02
C ASP A 31 -14.71 3.63 7.34
N VAL A 32 -13.88 4.27 8.15
CA VAL A 32 -12.66 4.98 7.73
C VAL A 32 -11.52 4.45 8.60
N GLN A 33 -10.51 3.88 7.96
CA GLN A 33 -9.41 3.21 8.65
C GLN A 33 -8.08 3.97 8.48
N VAL A 34 -7.32 4.02 9.57
CA VAL A 34 -5.97 4.56 9.65
C VAL A 34 -5.01 3.41 9.96
N LEU A 35 -4.02 3.21 9.09
CA LEU A 35 -2.91 2.30 9.28
C LEU A 35 -1.76 3.05 9.95
N GLN A 36 -1.32 2.59 11.12
CA GLN A 36 -0.06 3.00 11.72
C GLN A 36 0.99 1.91 11.49
N VAL A 37 2.09 2.26 10.84
CA VAL A 37 3.22 1.35 10.56
C VAL A 37 4.43 1.80 11.35
N MET A 38 5.12 0.87 12.01
CA MET A 38 6.43 1.10 12.60
C MET A 38 7.50 1.11 11.52
N VAL A 39 8.45 2.04 11.58
CA VAL A 39 9.58 2.11 10.64
C VAL A 39 10.86 1.93 11.45
N LYS A 40 11.55 0.81 11.27
CA LYS A 40 12.78 0.52 12.01
C LYS A 40 13.92 1.40 11.56
N SER A 41 15.00 1.45 12.34
CA SER A 41 16.23 2.11 11.93
C SER A 41 16.68 1.64 10.54
N GLN A 42 16.96 2.61 9.64
CA GLN A 42 17.37 2.41 8.24
C GLN A 42 16.31 1.80 7.31
N ASP A 43 15.08 1.57 7.78
CA ASP A 43 14.00 1.10 6.92
C ASP A 43 13.32 2.25 6.16
N LYS A 44 12.66 1.88 5.07
CA LYS A 44 11.84 2.76 4.23
C LYS A 44 10.40 2.23 4.13
N LEU A 45 9.46 3.16 4.14
CA LEU A 45 8.05 2.93 3.88
C LEU A 45 7.64 3.78 2.68
N THR A 46 7.09 3.15 1.65
CA THR A 46 6.59 3.85 0.46
C THR A 46 5.08 3.92 0.53
N ALA A 47 4.49 5.09 0.29
CA ALA A 47 3.04 5.29 0.32
C ALA A 47 2.53 6.11 -0.85
N LYS A 48 1.22 6.02 -1.10
CA LYS A 48 0.52 6.88 -2.05
C LYS A 48 0.58 8.34 -1.57
N PRO A 49 0.87 9.31 -2.44
CA PRO A 49 0.94 10.71 -2.06
C PRO A 49 -0.38 11.20 -1.45
N GLY A 50 -0.28 12.10 -0.46
CA GLY A 50 -1.44 12.71 0.18
C GLY A 50 -2.22 11.78 1.13
N THR A 51 -1.74 10.56 1.39
CA THR A 51 -2.41 9.61 2.30
C THR A 51 -1.86 9.66 3.73
N MET A 52 -0.77 10.39 3.97
CA MET A 52 -0.17 10.52 5.31
C MET A 52 -1.03 11.39 6.22
N CYS A 53 -1.29 10.89 7.43
CA CYS A 53 -2.03 11.59 8.48
C CYS A 53 -1.10 12.18 9.55
N TYR A 54 -0.12 11.40 10.01
CA TYR A 54 0.85 11.79 11.03
C TYR A 54 2.13 10.96 10.90
N MET A 55 3.25 11.45 11.46
CA MET A 55 4.50 10.71 11.57
C MET A 55 5.27 11.11 12.83
N SER A 56 6.14 10.24 13.33
CA SER A 56 7.06 10.59 14.41
C SER A 56 8.16 11.53 13.92
N GLY A 57 8.71 12.36 14.83
CA GLY A 57 9.67 13.42 14.47
C GLY A 57 11.03 12.93 13.96
N ASN A 58 11.36 11.65 14.17
CA ASN A 58 12.58 11.02 13.65
C ASN A 58 12.43 10.52 12.19
N ILE A 59 11.23 10.56 11.61
CA ILE A 59 10.99 10.14 10.23
C ILE A 59 11.23 11.28 9.26
N GLN A 60 12.04 11.03 8.23
CA GLN A 60 12.22 11.91 7.09
C GLN A 60 11.25 11.53 5.98
N MET A 61 10.57 12.53 5.42
CA MET A 61 9.63 12.35 4.30
C MET A 61 10.26 12.94 3.04
N ASP A 62 10.33 12.12 2.00
CA ASP A 62 10.70 12.55 0.65
C ASP A 62 9.53 12.33 -0.30
N ASN A 63 9.14 13.38 -1.02
CA ASN A 63 8.13 13.28 -2.07
C ASN A 63 8.84 13.12 -3.39
N ASN A 64 8.85 11.89 -3.90
CA ASN A 64 9.32 11.65 -5.26
C ASN A 64 8.21 12.05 -6.23
N TYR A 65 7.99 13.37 -6.35
CA TYR A 65 7.10 13.99 -7.31
C TYR A 65 7.89 14.28 -8.57
N LEU A 66 7.84 13.34 -9.53
CA LEU A 66 8.37 13.62 -10.87
C LEU A 66 7.52 14.75 -11.48
N PRO A 67 8.11 15.91 -11.79
CA PRO A 67 7.36 17.07 -12.28
C PRO A 67 6.70 16.75 -13.61
N GLU A 68 5.40 17.00 -13.67
CA GLU A 68 4.52 16.82 -14.83
C GLU A 68 4.95 17.65 -16.06
N ASN A 69 5.83 18.65 -15.89
CA ASN A 69 6.13 19.65 -16.90
C ASN A 69 7.12 19.24 -18.00
N ASP A 70 7.90 18.17 -17.84
CA ASP A 70 8.75 17.62 -18.91
C ASP A 70 8.13 16.40 -19.61
N GLY A 71 6.84 16.16 -19.35
CA GLY A 71 6.21 14.86 -19.58
C GLY A 71 5.32 14.70 -20.81
N GLY A 72 5.25 15.69 -21.71
CA GLY A 72 4.26 15.67 -22.79
C GLY A 72 4.41 14.52 -23.80
N VAL A 73 5.64 14.00 -23.97
CA VAL A 73 5.95 12.90 -24.92
C VAL A 73 6.45 11.65 -24.21
N TRP A 74 7.23 11.79 -23.13
CA TRP A 74 7.80 10.65 -22.41
C TRP A 74 6.76 9.92 -21.55
N GLN A 75 5.79 10.57 -20.92
CA GLN A 75 4.72 9.87 -20.16
C GLN A 75 3.79 9.03 -21.06
N TRP A 76 3.68 9.38 -22.35
CA TRP A 76 2.90 8.59 -23.31
C TRP A 76 3.65 7.33 -23.76
N ILE A 77 4.97 7.42 -23.92
CA ILE A 77 5.81 6.31 -24.39
C ILE A 77 6.22 5.39 -23.22
N PHE A 78 6.49 5.94 -22.05
CA PHE A 78 7.04 5.22 -20.88
C PHE A 78 6.00 4.95 -19.78
N GLY A 79 4.75 5.33 -20.00
CA GLY A 79 3.65 5.12 -19.05
C GLY A 79 3.54 6.23 -18.01
N LYS A 80 2.43 6.20 -17.27
CA LYS A 80 2.12 7.17 -16.21
C LYS A 80 3.24 7.16 -15.16
N SER A 81 3.73 8.36 -14.84
CA SER A 81 4.64 8.58 -13.71
C SER A 81 3.95 8.14 -12.41
N ILE A 82 4.56 7.20 -11.69
CA ILE A 82 4.05 6.72 -10.41
C ILE A 82 4.61 7.63 -9.35
N THR A 83 3.79 8.58 -8.91
CA THR A 83 4.13 9.47 -7.80
C THR A 83 4.00 8.69 -6.50
N SER A 84 5.06 8.67 -5.69
CA SER A 84 5.06 8.03 -4.36
C SER A 84 5.73 8.92 -3.32
N THR A 85 5.25 8.86 -2.08
CA THR A 85 5.92 9.45 -0.92
C THR A 85 6.74 8.36 -0.22
N VAL A 86 8.00 8.66 0.10
CA VAL A 86 8.90 7.76 0.82
C VAL A 86 9.13 8.31 2.22
N PHE A 87 9.00 7.45 3.23
CA PHE A 87 9.29 7.74 4.62
C PHE A 87 10.51 6.92 5.03
N PHE A 88 11.56 7.59 5.49
CA PHE A 88 12.83 6.97 5.86
C PHE A 88 13.17 7.26 7.32
N ASN A 89 13.65 6.26 8.05
CA ASN A 89 14.13 6.42 9.42
C ASN A 89 15.66 6.40 9.48
N PRO A 90 16.34 7.57 9.51
CA PRO A 90 17.79 7.64 9.65
C PRO A 90 18.29 7.36 11.08
N GLY A 91 17.39 7.40 12.08
CA GLY A 91 17.73 7.33 13.49
C GLY A 91 17.95 5.91 14.00
N PRO A 92 18.53 5.75 15.20
CA PRO A 92 18.71 4.44 15.84
C PRO A 92 17.41 3.90 16.46
N ASP A 93 16.47 4.79 16.81
CA ASP A 93 15.19 4.44 17.42
C ASP A 93 14.11 4.21 16.35
N ASP A 94 13.20 3.27 16.61
CA ASP A 94 12.04 3.03 15.76
C ASP A 94 11.13 4.26 15.71
N GLY A 95 10.61 4.56 14.53
CA GLY A 95 9.60 5.61 14.31
C GLY A 95 8.27 5.02 13.87
N TYR A 96 7.29 5.87 13.59
CA TYR A 96 5.99 5.45 13.06
C TYR A 96 5.41 6.43 12.06
N VAL A 97 4.59 5.92 11.14
CA VAL A 97 3.84 6.70 10.16
C VAL A 97 2.39 6.23 10.15
N GLY A 98 1.46 7.18 10.27
CA GLY A 98 0.03 6.99 10.14
C GLY A 98 -0.45 7.36 8.75
N ILE A 99 -1.18 6.46 8.10
CA ILE A 99 -1.64 6.55 6.71
C ILE A 99 -3.12 6.20 6.65
N SER A 100 -3.91 6.92 5.86
CA SER A 100 -5.32 6.63 5.60
C SER A 100 -5.62 6.73 4.11
N ALA A 101 -6.57 5.91 3.65
CA ALA A 101 -7.12 6.08 2.32
C ALA A 101 -7.86 7.44 2.23
N PRO A 102 -7.84 8.10 1.04
CA PRO A 102 -8.52 9.39 0.83
C PRO A 102 -10.05 9.25 0.69
N PHE A 103 -10.58 8.03 0.75
CA PHE A 103 -11.99 7.70 0.65
C PHE A 103 -12.38 6.70 1.74
N PRO A 104 -13.64 6.68 2.20
CA PRO A 104 -14.14 5.65 3.11
C PRO A 104 -13.87 4.25 2.57
N GLY A 105 -13.39 3.36 3.43
CA GLY A 105 -12.93 2.04 3.03
C GLY A 105 -12.14 1.33 4.11
N ARG A 106 -11.86 0.05 3.83
CA ARG A 106 -11.06 -0.81 4.69
C ARG A 106 -9.69 -1.06 4.07
N ILE A 107 -8.67 -1.13 4.91
CA ILE A 107 -7.29 -1.42 4.55
C ILE A 107 -7.10 -2.94 4.63
N LEU A 108 -6.65 -3.54 3.53
CA LEU A 108 -6.38 -4.97 3.43
C LEU A 108 -4.86 -5.20 3.38
N PRO A 109 -4.25 -5.77 4.43
CA PRO A 109 -2.84 -6.14 4.39
C PRO A 109 -2.64 -7.37 3.50
N ILE A 110 -1.69 -7.29 2.56
CA ILE A 110 -1.34 -8.38 1.65
C ILE A 110 0.14 -8.69 1.76
N ASP A 111 0.46 -9.98 1.92
CA ASP A 111 1.81 -10.49 1.77
C ASP A 111 1.97 -11.13 0.41
N LEU A 112 2.80 -10.49 -0.44
CA LEU A 112 3.07 -10.94 -1.80
C LEU A 112 3.67 -12.35 -1.86
N ALA A 113 4.35 -12.82 -0.80
CA ALA A 113 4.88 -14.19 -0.76
C ALA A 113 3.78 -15.25 -0.91
N ASN A 114 2.56 -14.96 -0.42
CA ASN A 114 1.41 -15.84 -0.57
C ASN A 114 0.77 -15.79 -1.97
N PHE A 115 1.20 -14.84 -2.82
CA PHE A 115 0.68 -14.62 -4.18
C PHE A 115 1.77 -14.81 -5.26
N GLY A 116 2.86 -15.52 -4.95
CA GLY A 116 3.94 -15.75 -5.90
C GLY A 116 4.79 -14.51 -6.21
N GLY A 117 4.76 -13.49 -5.34
CA GLY A 117 5.57 -12.27 -5.44
C GLY A 117 4.93 -11.13 -6.24
N GLU A 118 3.76 -11.32 -6.84
CA GLU A 118 3.09 -10.32 -7.68
C GLU A 118 1.59 -10.29 -7.40
N LEU A 119 0.99 -9.09 -7.39
CA LEU A 119 -0.45 -8.90 -7.27
C LEU A 119 -0.93 -7.86 -8.28
N LEU A 120 -1.90 -8.24 -9.11
CA LEU A 120 -2.65 -7.29 -9.94
C LEU A 120 -3.83 -6.74 -9.13
N CYS A 121 -3.95 -5.42 -9.08
CA CYS A 121 -5.02 -4.75 -8.36
C CYS A 121 -5.52 -3.52 -9.15
N GLN A 122 -6.67 -2.97 -8.76
CA GLN A 122 -7.19 -1.76 -9.38
C GLN A 122 -6.17 -0.62 -9.18
N ALA A 123 -5.96 0.21 -10.21
CA ALA A 123 -4.90 1.23 -10.25
C ALA A 123 -4.83 2.13 -9.00
N ASP A 124 -5.96 2.41 -8.35
CA ASP A 124 -6.04 3.28 -7.17
C ASP A 124 -6.07 2.56 -5.82
N SER A 125 -6.00 1.23 -5.80
CA SER A 125 -6.13 0.43 -4.57
C SER A 125 -4.85 0.33 -3.74
N PHE A 126 -3.69 0.69 -4.31
CA PHE A 126 -2.43 0.73 -3.58
C PHE A 126 -2.42 1.86 -2.55
N LEU A 127 -2.11 1.52 -1.28
CA LEU A 127 -1.98 2.48 -0.18
C LEU A 127 -0.51 2.68 0.22
N CYS A 128 0.17 1.61 0.63
CA CYS A 128 1.58 1.65 1.01
C CYS A 128 2.23 0.26 0.90
N SER A 129 3.55 0.24 0.89
CA SER A 129 4.39 -0.95 0.97
C SER A 129 5.59 -0.70 1.87
N VAL A 130 6.04 -1.76 2.52
CA VAL A 130 7.31 -1.79 3.26
C VAL A 130 8.34 -2.50 2.39
N ASN A 131 9.61 -2.09 2.49
CA ASN A 131 10.73 -2.69 1.75
C ASN A 131 10.62 -2.50 0.22
N ASP A 132 11.18 -3.44 -0.54
CA ASP A 132 11.33 -3.38 -2.00
C ASP A 132 10.11 -3.96 -2.73
N VAL A 133 8.99 -3.24 -2.71
CA VAL A 133 7.84 -3.51 -3.59
C VAL A 133 7.85 -2.52 -4.76
N SER A 134 7.90 -3.04 -5.98
CA SER A 134 7.76 -2.24 -7.20
C SER A 134 6.28 -2.13 -7.57
N VAL A 135 5.78 -0.91 -7.70
CA VAL A 135 4.42 -0.62 -8.17
C VAL A 135 4.54 -0.19 -9.63
N THR A 136 3.76 -0.78 -10.53
CA THR A 136 3.78 -0.45 -11.97
C THR A 136 2.35 -0.34 -12.49
N SER A 137 2.09 0.67 -13.32
CA SER A 137 0.81 0.83 -14.02
C SER A 137 0.83 0.04 -15.33
N SER A 138 0.35 -1.20 -15.31
CA SER A 138 0.18 -2.01 -16.52
C SER A 138 -1.09 -1.57 -17.28
N THR A 139 -0.93 -0.71 -18.29
CA THR A 139 -1.99 -0.44 -19.29
C THR A 139 -2.23 -1.66 -20.20
N VAL A 140 -1.31 -2.63 -20.19
CA VAL A 140 -1.36 -3.84 -20.99
C VAL A 140 -1.19 -5.05 -20.06
N ASP A 141 -2.27 -5.78 -19.83
CA ASP A 141 -2.20 -7.15 -19.34
C ASP A 141 -1.72 -8.03 -20.50
N GLN A 142 -0.47 -8.49 -20.46
CA GLN A 142 0.07 -9.47 -21.42
C GLN A 142 -0.17 -10.92 -20.98
N ARG A 143 -0.94 -11.16 -19.90
CA ARG A 143 -1.30 -12.53 -19.55
C ARG A 143 -2.09 -13.13 -20.70
N PRO A 144 -1.67 -14.27 -21.27
CA PRO A 144 -2.51 -14.98 -22.21
C PRO A 144 -3.81 -15.28 -21.49
N ARG A 145 -4.93 -14.74 -22.00
CA ARG A 145 -6.25 -15.17 -21.57
C ARG A 145 -6.27 -16.67 -21.80
N ASN A 146 -6.30 -17.46 -20.72
CA ASN A 146 -6.71 -18.85 -20.81
C ASN A 146 -8.16 -18.81 -21.30
N ILE A 147 -8.32 -18.86 -22.62
CA ILE A 147 -9.57 -19.17 -23.28
C ILE A 147 -9.77 -20.63 -22.94
N GLU A 148 -10.56 -20.91 -21.90
CA GLU A 148 -11.18 -22.23 -21.81
C GLU A 148 -12.07 -22.35 -23.04
N ILE A 149 -11.60 -23.13 -24.02
CA ILE A 149 -12.40 -23.55 -25.15
C ILE A 149 -13.49 -24.44 -24.52
N GLY A 150 -14.66 -23.84 -24.30
CA GLY A 150 -15.84 -24.57 -23.88
C GLY A 150 -16.02 -25.74 -24.84
N ALA A 151 -15.98 -26.96 -24.30
CA ALA A 151 -16.25 -28.16 -25.06
C ALA A 151 -17.66 -28.05 -25.65
N GLU A 152 -17.75 -27.97 -26.97
CA GLU A 152 -19.00 -28.17 -27.69
C GLU A 152 -19.41 -29.63 -27.48
N VAL A 153 -20.49 -29.84 -26.73
CA VAL A 153 -21.19 -31.12 -26.65
C VAL A 153 -22.08 -31.23 -27.89
N GLY A 154 -21.87 -32.30 -28.65
CA GLY A 154 -22.54 -32.60 -29.92
C GLY A 154 -24.02 -32.97 -29.85
#